data_AF-A0A661V0X5-F1
#
_entry.id   AF-A0A661V0X5-F1
#
_cell.length_a   1.000
_cell.length_b   1.000
_cell.length_c   1.000
_cell.angle_alpha   90.00
_cell.angle_beta   90.00
_cell.angle_gamma   90.00
#
_symmetry.space_group_name_H-M   'P 1'
#
loop_
_entity.id
_entity.type
_entity.pdbx_description
1 polymer ?
#
loop_
_entity_poly.entity_id
_entity_poly.type
_entity_poly.pdbx_seq_one_letter_code
_entity_poly.pdbx_strand_id
1 'polypeptide(L)'
;MPCGGQGRCGRCAVVVEEGTVRRRSTQRLSPEDVEAGYALACQTIVESDVVVLVPPQEKIERRLKESKRAAKVALPFPYELHDQPLRKYAVALEPPSLQDQTDDWSRLQRELSRRYNLQGIQVSLPVLRKLGQALREGEWTITVVIELEAWDRPQGPPR
;
A
#
# COMPACT_ATOMS: atom_id res chain seq x y z
N MET A 1 10.75 7.96 4.16
CA MET A 1 10.87 7.58 5.58
C MET A 1 11.81 8.53 6.32
N PRO A 2 11.62 8.75 7.64
CA PRO A 2 12.65 9.37 8.50
C PRO A 2 13.90 8.46 8.57
N CYS A 3 15.08 9.06 8.66
CA CYS A 3 16.36 8.32 8.56
C CYS A 3 17.00 7.94 9.90
N GLY A 4 16.30 8.11 11.03
CA GLY A 4 16.81 7.71 12.34
C GLY A 4 18.13 8.39 12.74
N GLY A 5 18.34 9.64 12.32
CA GLY A 5 19.51 10.42 12.71
C GLY A 5 20.71 10.33 11.76
N GLN A 6 20.57 9.72 10.58
CA GLN A 6 21.67 9.56 9.63
C GLN A 6 21.94 10.79 8.73
N GLY A 7 21.23 11.91 8.93
CA GLY A 7 21.35 13.11 8.08
C GLY A 7 20.82 12.96 6.64
N ARG A 8 20.21 11.82 6.29
CA ARG A 8 19.84 11.48 4.90
C ARG A 8 18.43 11.91 4.48
N CYS A 9 17.53 12.22 5.42
CA CYS A 9 16.14 12.58 5.11
C CYS A 9 15.83 14.08 5.16
N GLY A 10 16.65 14.90 5.84
CA GLY A 10 16.44 16.34 5.99
C GLY A 10 15.28 16.77 6.90
N ARG A 11 14.32 15.90 7.26
CA ARG A 11 13.10 16.24 8.03
C ARG A 11 13.32 16.83 9.43
N CYS A 12 14.55 16.77 9.93
CA CYS A 12 14.95 17.36 11.21
C CYS A 12 15.59 18.75 11.03
N ALA A 13 15.37 19.40 9.88
CA ALA A 13 15.90 20.73 9.61
C ALA A 13 15.29 21.74 10.59
N VAL A 14 16.17 22.49 11.24
CA VAL A 14 15.85 23.59 12.15
C VAL A 14 16.68 24.81 11.74
N VAL A 15 16.31 25.99 12.19
CA VAL A 15 17.06 27.23 11.95
C VAL A 15 17.71 27.64 13.26
N VAL A 16 19.03 27.83 13.24
CA VAL A 16 19.77 28.38 14.38
C VAL A 16 19.77 29.89 14.23
N GLU A 17 19.06 30.56 15.13
CA GLU A 17 18.93 32.03 15.14
C GLU A 17 20.10 32.66 15.89
N GLU A 18 20.51 32.06 17.01
CA GLU A 18 21.59 32.55 17.87
C GLU A 18 22.45 31.40 18.40
N GLY A 19 23.72 31.70 18.70
CA GLY A 19 24.69 30.78 19.28
C GLY A 19 25.55 30.02 18.27
N THR A 20 26.44 29.19 18.78
CA THR A 20 27.42 28.44 17.98
C THR A 20 27.06 26.96 17.92
N VAL A 21 27.01 26.44 16.69
CA VAL A 21 26.77 25.02 16.43
C VAL A 21 27.77 24.45 15.44
N ARG A 22 28.13 23.18 15.62
CA ARG A 22 28.93 22.42 14.66
C ARG A 22 28.08 21.40 13.93
N ARG A 23 27.96 21.58 12.61
CA ARG A 23 27.21 20.69 11.71
C ARG A 23 28.11 19.54 11.27
N ARG A 24 27.82 18.31 11.71
CA ARG A 24 28.55 17.10 11.25
C ARG A 24 28.20 16.72 9.81
N SER A 25 27.00 17.08 9.36
CA SER A 25 26.53 16.81 8.00
C SER A 25 25.58 17.91 7.53
N THR A 26 25.79 18.33 6.28
CA THR A 26 24.92 19.26 5.54
C THR A 26 24.37 18.62 4.26
N GLN A 27 24.44 17.28 4.11
CA GLN A 27 24.10 16.55 2.87
C GLN A 27 22.70 16.83 2.28
N ARG A 28 21.77 17.36 3.08
CA ARG A 28 20.39 17.67 2.68
C ARG A 28 20.06 19.16 2.75
N LEU A 29 21.05 20.00 3.00
CA LEU A 29 20.93 21.46 2.99
C LEU A 29 21.71 21.99 1.79
N SER A 30 21.15 22.98 1.09
CA SER A 30 21.93 23.73 0.11
C SER A 30 22.94 24.64 0.83
N PRO A 31 23.99 25.13 0.14
CA PRO A 31 24.88 26.15 0.70
C PRO A 31 24.10 27.38 1.20
N GLU A 32 23.09 27.82 0.45
CA GLU A 32 22.20 28.94 0.79
C GLU A 32 21.40 28.65 2.08
N ASP A 33 20.91 27.43 2.27
CA ASP A 33 20.22 27.06 3.50
C ASP A 33 21.18 27.08 4.70
N VAL A 34 22.41 26.62 4.54
CA VAL A 34 23.41 26.65 5.61
C VAL A 34 23.74 28.09 6.01
N GLU A 35 23.89 28.99 5.04
CA GLU A 35 24.12 30.42 5.25
C GLU A 35 22.91 31.10 5.92
N ALA A 36 21.69 30.70 5.55
CA ALA A 36 20.45 31.14 6.19
C ALA A 36 20.21 30.52 7.60
N GLY A 37 21.20 29.86 8.18
CA GLY A 37 21.16 29.33 9.54
C GLY A 37 20.56 27.93 9.68
N TYR A 38 20.16 27.27 8.58
CA TYR A 38 19.60 25.92 8.67
C TYR A 38 20.65 24.90 9.15
N ALA A 39 20.17 23.96 9.94
CA ALA A 39 20.96 22.86 10.48
C ALA A 39 20.09 21.59 10.57
N LEU A 40 20.69 20.42 10.35
CA LEU A 40 20.01 19.15 10.58
C LEU A 40 20.12 18.81 12.07
N ALA A 41 19.05 18.94 12.85
CA ALA A 41 19.10 18.73 14.30
C ALA A 41 19.73 17.39 14.70
N CYS A 42 19.47 16.31 13.94
CA CYS A 42 20.07 15.00 14.23
C CYS A 42 21.58 14.89 13.98
N GLN A 43 22.17 15.84 13.25
CA GLN A 43 23.57 15.85 12.83
C GLN A 43 24.31 17.11 13.27
N THR A 44 23.74 17.87 14.20
CA THR A 44 24.34 19.11 14.70
C THR A 44 24.66 18.98 16.18
N ILE A 45 25.84 19.45 16.57
CA ILE A 45 26.31 19.50 17.95
C ILE A 45 26.23 20.96 18.40
N VAL A 46 25.65 21.17 19.57
CA VAL A 46 25.55 22.48 20.23
C VAL A 46 26.85 22.74 20.99
N GLU A 47 27.48 23.89 20.77
CA GLU A 47 28.77 24.25 21.38
C GLU A 47 28.67 25.46 22.33
N SER A 48 27.53 26.14 22.35
CA SER A 48 27.18 27.21 23.29
C SER A 48 25.68 27.19 23.60
N ASP A 49 25.19 28.13 24.40
CA ASP A 49 23.76 28.42 24.45
C ASP A 49 23.27 28.82 23.06
N VAL A 50 22.11 28.28 22.65
CA VAL A 50 21.56 28.44 21.29
C VAL A 50 20.06 28.70 21.32
N VAL A 51 19.60 29.54 20.39
CA VAL A 51 18.17 29.75 20.11
C VAL A 51 17.87 29.11 18.76
N VAL A 52 16.87 28.22 18.75
CA VAL A 52 16.54 27.41 17.59
C VAL A 52 15.06 27.55 17.26
N LEU A 53 14.79 27.93 16.02
CA LEU A 53 13.45 27.93 15.46
C LEU A 53 13.17 26.58 14.80
N VAL A 54 12.04 25.97 15.17
CA VAL A 54 11.52 24.74 14.53
C VAL A 54 10.49 25.14 13.48
N PRO A 55 10.82 25.13 12.17
CA PRO A 55 9.87 25.50 11.14
C PRO A 55 8.74 24.45 11.01
N PRO A 56 7.55 24.86 10.53
CA PRO A 56 6.47 23.92 10.21
C PRO A 56 6.96 22.81 9.26
N GLN A 57 6.59 21.56 9.54
CA GLN A 57 7.02 20.37 8.77
C GLN A 57 6.78 20.52 7.26
N GLU A 58 5.66 21.10 6.85
CA GLU A 58 5.34 21.36 5.44
C GLU A 58 6.35 22.28 4.73
N LYS A 59 6.91 23.27 5.44
CA LYS A 59 7.95 24.17 4.91
C LYS A 59 9.30 23.46 4.79
N ILE A 60 9.59 22.51 5.68
CA ILE A 60 10.79 21.67 5.63
C ILE A 60 10.73 20.75 4.41
N GLU A 61 9.60 20.07 4.18
CA GLU A 61 9.42 19.16 3.05
C GLU A 61 9.51 19.86 1.69
N ARG A 62 8.98 21.08 1.56
CA ARG A 62 9.06 21.86 0.30
C ARG A 62 10.47 22.36 -0.03
N ARG A 63 11.34 22.61 0.96
CA ARG A 63 12.71 23.10 0.73
C ARG A 63 13.71 21.98 0.50
N LEU A 64 13.52 20.84 1.14
CA LEU A 64 14.38 19.69 0.92
C LEU A 64 14.10 19.14 -0.48
N LYS A 65 15.09 19.21 -1.37
CA LYS A 65 15.04 18.51 -2.66
C LYS A 65 14.61 17.07 -2.40
N GLU A 66 13.40 16.72 -2.83
CA GLU A 66 12.85 15.38 -2.72
C GLU A 66 13.97 14.41 -3.08
N SER A 67 14.32 13.52 -2.15
CA SER A 67 15.23 12.42 -2.42
C SER A 67 14.80 11.80 -3.73
N LYS A 68 15.63 11.94 -4.77
CA LYS A 68 15.53 11.34 -6.11
C LYS A 68 14.23 10.55 -6.21
N ARG A 69 13.17 11.16 -6.77
CA ARG A 69 11.94 10.42 -7.11
C ARG A 69 12.42 9.09 -7.67
N ALA A 70 12.10 7.99 -6.99
CA ALA A 70 12.57 6.68 -7.40
C ALA A 70 12.28 6.59 -8.90
N ALA A 71 13.35 6.45 -9.70
CA ALA A 71 13.19 6.30 -11.13
C ALA A 71 12.12 5.22 -11.32
N LYS A 72 11.10 5.49 -12.14
CA LYS A 72 9.99 4.58 -12.39
C LYS A 72 10.57 3.17 -12.52
N VAL A 73 10.36 2.32 -11.53
CA VAL A 73 10.90 0.97 -11.54
C VAL A 73 10.09 0.24 -12.60
N ALA A 74 10.66 0.12 -13.80
CA ALA A 74 10.11 -0.73 -14.83
C ALA A 74 10.38 -2.18 -14.40
N LEU A 75 9.33 -3.00 -14.39
CA LEU A 75 9.50 -4.41 -14.11
C LEU A 75 10.36 -5.05 -15.21
N PRO A 76 11.22 -6.03 -14.89
CA PRO A 76 12.08 -6.69 -15.87
C PRO A 76 11.32 -7.62 -16.82
N PHE A 77 9.99 -7.70 -16.69
CA PHE A 77 9.08 -8.50 -17.50
C PHE A 77 7.75 -7.76 -17.68
N PRO A 78 6.98 -8.07 -18.75
CA PRO A 78 5.61 -7.58 -18.86
C PRO A 78 4.80 -8.15 -17.69
N TYR A 79 4.16 -7.26 -16.94
CA TYR A 79 3.29 -7.63 -15.84
C TYR A 79 2.06 -6.74 -15.88
N GLU A 80 0.92 -7.34 -16.16
CA GLU A 80 -0.37 -6.70 -16.08
C GLU A 80 -1.10 -7.16 -14.82
N LEU A 81 -2.09 -6.38 -14.39
CA LEU A 81 -2.93 -6.75 -13.26
C LEU A 81 -3.62 -8.12 -13.46
N HIS A 82 -3.80 -8.53 -14.72
CA HIS A 82 -4.40 -9.82 -15.09
C HIS A 82 -3.48 -11.01 -14.87
N ASP A 83 -2.18 -10.79 -14.71
CA ASP A 83 -1.21 -11.84 -14.37
C ASP A 83 -1.28 -12.23 -12.87
N GLN A 84 -2.12 -11.55 -12.07
CA GLN A 84 -2.34 -11.93 -10.69
C GLN A 84 -3.25 -13.16 -10.59
N PRO A 85 -2.78 -14.26 -9.97
CA PRO A 85 -3.59 -15.47 -9.82
C PRO A 85 -4.76 -15.27 -8.85
N LEU A 86 -4.68 -14.28 -7.95
CA LEU A 86 -5.74 -13.92 -7.01
C LEU A 86 -6.56 -12.77 -7.56
N ARG A 87 -7.87 -12.97 -7.78
CA ARG A 87 -8.75 -11.97 -8.37
C ARG A 87 -10.03 -11.80 -7.57
N LYS A 88 -10.56 -10.57 -7.56
CA LYS A 88 -11.84 -10.23 -6.93
C LYS A 88 -12.93 -10.11 -7.97
N TYR A 89 -14.10 -10.66 -7.66
CA TYR A 89 -15.29 -10.57 -8.50
C TYR A 89 -16.46 -10.11 -7.65
N ALA A 90 -17.06 -8.97 -8.01
CA ALA A 90 -18.32 -8.51 -7.41
C ALA A 90 -19.48 -9.21 -8.11
N VAL A 91 -20.19 -10.07 -7.40
CA VAL A 91 -21.25 -10.92 -7.93
C VAL A 91 -22.58 -10.50 -7.30
N ALA A 92 -23.55 -10.17 -8.14
CA ALA A 92 -24.94 -9.99 -7.73
C ALA A 92 -25.73 -11.25 -8.10
N LEU A 93 -26.40 -11.86 -7.13
CA LEU A 93 -27.18 -13.08 -7.27
C LEU A 93 -28.67 -12.77 -7.15
N GLU A 94 -29.51 -13.57 -7.79
CA GLU A 94 -30.95 -13.51 -7.56
C GLU A 94 -31.31 -14.19 -6.23
N PRO A 95 -32.10 -13.54 -5.36
CA PRO A 95 -32.54 -14.14 -4.09
C PRO A 95 -33.35 -15.42 -4.33
N PRO A 96 -33.35 -16.38 -3.38
CA PRO A 96 -34.11 -17.61 -3.47
C PRO A 96 -35.61 -17.32 -3.51
N SER A 97 -36.32 -18.12 -4.29
CA SER A 97 -37.77 -18.02 -4.46
C SER A 97 -38.40 -19.42 -4.48
N LEU A 98 -39.74 -19.50 -4.45
CA LEU A 98 -40.42 -20.79 -4.59
C LEU A 98 -40.14 -21.44 -5.94
N GLN A 99 -39.87 -20.64 -6.97
CA GLN A 99 -39.52 -21.07 -8.32
C GLN A 99 -38.05 -21.48 -8.46
N ASP A 100 -37.16 -20.98 -7.59
CA ASP A 100 -35.72 -21.30 -7.59
C ASP A 100 -35.19 -21.58 -6.18
N GLN A 101 -35.23 -22.86 -5.81
CA GLN A 101 -34.80 -23.38 -4.50
C GLN A 101 -33.35 -23.91 -4.53
N THR A 102 -32.55 -23.46 -5.51
CA THR A 102 -31.12 -23.82 -5.60
C THR A 102 -30.36 -23.37 -4.35
N ASP A 103 -29.46 -24.21 -3.84
CA ASP A 103 -28.63 -23.89 -2.69
C ASP A 103 -27.66 -22.73 -2.97
N ASP A 104 -27.21 -22.07 -1.90
CA ASP A 104 -26.38 -20.86 -1.96
C ASP A 104 -25.07 -21.07 -2.75
N TRP A 105 -24.47 -22.27 -2.67
CA TRP A 105 -23.21 -22.56 -3.36
C TRP A 105 -23.44 -22.78 -4.85
N SER A 106 -24.40 -23.62 -5.21
CA SER A 106 -24.77 -23.86 -6.61
C SER A 106 -25.24 -22.57 -7.29
N ARG A 107 -25.96 -21.70 -6.56
CA ARG A 107 -26.40 -20.38 -7.05
C ARG A 107 -25.21 -19.47 -7.37
N LEU A 108 -24.19 -19.44 -6.50
CA LEU A 108 -22.96 -18.69 -6.73
C LEU A 108 -22.15 -19.26 -7.90
N GLN A 109 -21.98 -20.58 -7.98
CA GLN A 109 -21.29 -21.23 -9.11
C GLN A 109 -21.98 -20.92 -10.44
N ARG A 110 -23.31 -20.93 -10.48
CA ARG A 110 -24.11 -20.58 -11.67
C ARG A 110 -23.82 -19.16 -12.14
N GLU A 111 -23.84 -18.18 -11.24
CA GLU A 111 -23.57 -16.78 -11.60
C GLU A 111 -22.10 -16.53 -11.99
N LEU A 112 -21.14 -17.20 -11.33
CA LEU A 112 -19.72 -17.13 -11.70
C LEU A 112 -19.45 -17.69 -13.09
N SER A 113 -20.07 -18.82 -13.43
CA SER A 113 -20.01 -19.40 -14.76
C SER A 113 -20.63 -18.46 -15.80
N ARG A 114 -21.85 -17.97 -15.54
CA ARG A 114 -22.61 -17.13 -16.48
C ARG A 114 -21.93 -15.79 -16.79
N ARG A 115 -21.37 -15.11 -15.78
CA ARG A 115 -20.83 -13.74 -15.93
C ARG A 115 -19.34 -13.71 -16.24
N TYR A 116 -18.58 -14.65 -15.70
CA TYR A 116 -17.11 -14.59 -15.73
C TYR A 116 -16.47 -15.81 -16.40
N ASN A 117 -17.28 -16.75 -16.93
CA ASN A 117 -16.81 -18.00 -17.52
C ASN A 117 -15.90 -18.80 -16.56
N LEU A 118 -16.17 -18.71 -15.25
CA LEU A 118 -15.43 -19.41 -14.22
C LEU A 118 -16.15 -20.70 -13.84
N GLN A 119 -15.52 -21.83 -14.14
CA GLN A 119 -16.05 -23.17 -13.91
C GLN A 119 -15.09 -23.99 -13.03
N GLY A 120 -15.62 -25.01 -12.35
CA GLY A 120 -14.81 -25.89 -11.51
C GLY A 120 -14.17 -25.21 -10.30
N ILE A 121 -14.73 -24.07 -9.85
CA ILE A 121 -14.26 -23.39 -8.64
C ILE A 121 -14.52 -24.28 -7.43
N GLN A 122 -13.48 -24.50 -6.62
CA GLN A 122 -13.56 -25.19 -5.35
C GLN A 122 -13.74 -24.19 -4.20
N VAL A 123 -14.41 -24.62 -3.13
CA VAL A 123 -14.62 -23.83 -1.92
C VAL A 123 -14.22 -24.65 -0.70
N SER A 124 -13.49 -24.03 0.22
CA SER A 124 -13.15 -24.68 1.48
C SER A 124 -14.33 -24.67 2.45
N LEU A 125 -14.41 -25.65 3.34
CA LEU A 125 -15.49 -25.75 4.33
C LEU A 125 -15.67 -24.46 5.18
N PRO A 126 -14.61 -23.78 5.66
CA PRO A 126 -14.78 -22.53 6.42
C PRO A 126 -15.44 -21.41 5.63
N VAL A 127 -15.19 -21.31 4.32
CA VAL A 127 -15.83 -20.32 3.44
C VAL A 127 -17.28 -20.72 3.21
N LEU A 128 -17.55 -21.99 2.93
CA LEU A 128 -18.89 -22.50 2.70
C LEU A 128 -19.81 -22.29 3.92
N ARG A 129 -19.29 -22.47 5.15
CA ARG A 129 -20.03 -22.23 6.40
C ARG A 129 -20.45 -20.77 6.59
N LYS A 130 -19.73 -19.81 5.99
CA LYS A 130 -20.02 -18.37 6.07
C LYS A 130 -20.85 -17.88 4.88
N LEU A 131 -20.89 -18.63 3.78
CA LEU A 131 -21.47 -18.20 2.51
C LEU A 131 -22.92 -17.74 2.66
N GLY A 132 -23.77 -18.53 3.31
CA GLY A 132 -25.19 -18.21 3.43
C GLY A 132 -25.46 -16.94 4.22
N GLN A 133 -24.72 -16.71 5.32
CA GLN A 133 -24.83 -15.48 6.10
C GLN A 133 -24.34 -14.28 5.27
N ALA A 134 -23.18 -14.39 4.64
CA ALA A 134 -22.61 -13.32 3.83
C ALA A 134 -23.50 -12.90 2.65
N LEU A 135 -24.16 -13.86 1.98
CA LEU A 135 -25.11 -13.57 0.91
C LEU A 135 -26.31 -12.76 1.40
N ARG A 136 -26.86 -13.10 2.57
CA ARG A 136 -28.03 -12.43 3.14
C ARG A 136 -27.69 -11.04 3.66
N GLU A 137 -26.56 -10.89 4.37
CA GLU A 137 -26.08 -9.60 4.86
C GLU A 137 -25.70 -8.65 3.73
N GLY A 138 -25.16 -9.18 2.62
CA GLY A 138 -24.82 -8.41 1.42
C GLY A 138 -25.99 -8.13 0.48
N GLU A 139 -27.24 -8.40 0.89
CA GLU A 139 -28.43 -8.25 0.04
C GLU A 139 -28.25 -8.92 -1.34
N TRP A 140 -27.70 -10.14 -1.33
CA TRP A 140 -27.37 -10.96 -2.51
C TRP A 140 -26.32 -10.35 -3.45
N THR A 141 -25.59 -9.33 -2.99
CA THR A 141 -24.44 -8.76 -3.69
C THR A 141 -23.18 -8.95 -2.84
N ILE A 142 -22.27 -9.82 -3.29
CA ILE A 142 -21.05 -10.15 -2.55
C ILE A 142 -19.81 -9.97 -3.42
N THR A 143 -18.65 -9.80 -2.79
CA THR A 143 -17.36 -9.91 -3.49
C THR A 143 -16.70 -11.21 -3.12
N VAL A 144 -16.40 -12.04 -4.12
CA VAL A 144 -15.61 -13.26 -3.93
C VAL A 144 -14.17 -13.02 -4.33
N VAL A 145 -13.25 -13.64 -3.61
CA VAL A 145 -11.82 -13.65 -3.93
C VAL A 145 -11.48 -15.06 -4.40
N ILE A 146 -11.01 -15.18 -5.63
CA ILE A 146 -10.77 -16.45 -6.30
C ILE A 146 -9.30 -16.55 -6.67
N GLU A 147 -8.70 -17.68 -6.34
CA GLU A 147 -7.41 -18.11 -6.86
C GLU A 147 -7.63 -18.90 -8.17
N LEU A 148 -7.19 -18.34 -9.30
CA LEU A 148 -7.37 -18.93 -10.62
C LEU A 148 -6.34 -20.01 -10.96
N GLU A 149 -5.22 -20.07 -10.24
CA GLU A 149 -4.14 -21.05 -10.44
C GLU A 149 -3.98 -21.89 -9.17
N ALA A 150 -5.00 -22.69 -8.88
CA ALA A 150 -4.99 -23.58 -7.71
C ALA A 150 -3.83 -24.59 -7.77
N TRP A 151 -3.28 -24.91 -6.60
CA TRP A 151 -2.11 -25.78 -6.39
C TRP A 151 -2.30 -27.22 -6.91
N ASP A 152 -3.55 -27.65 -7.10
CA ASP A 152 -3.93 -28.99 -7.52
C ASP A 152 -4.06 -29.15 -9.05
N ARG A 153 -3.75 -28.11 -9.83
CA ARG A 153 -3.74 -28.18 -11.29
C ARG A 153 -2.52 -28.97 -11.78
N PRO A 154 -2.71 -30.10 -12.49
CA PRO A 154 -1.59 -30.93 -12.97
C PRO A 154 -0.61 -30.20 -13.91
N GLN A 155 -1.05 -29.10 -14.53
CA GLN A 155 -0.28 -28.27 -15.46
C GLN A 155 -0.10 -26.83 -14.93
N GLY A 156 -0.37 -26.59 -13.65
CA GLY A 156 -0.17 -25.28 -13.03
C GLY A 156 1.32 -24.94 -12.90
N PRO A 157 1.68 -23.65 -12.75
CA PRO A 157 3.05 -23.27 -12.46
C PRO A 157 3.52 -23.94 -11.16
N PRO A 158 4.77 -24.45 -11.10
CA PRO A 158 5.33 -24.99 -9.88
C PRO A 158 5.34 -23.89 -8.82
N ARG A 159 4.79 -24.19 -7.64
CA ARG A 159 4.84 -23.33 -6.46
C ARG A 159 5.79 -23.89 -5.43
#